data_AF-A0A8J8ACZ7-F1
#
_entry.id   AF-A0A8J8ACZ7-F1
#
_cell.length_a   1.000
_cell.length_b   1.000
_cell.length_c   1.000
_cell.angle_alpha   90.00
_cell.angle_beta   90.00
_cell.angle_gamma   90.00
#
_symmetry.space_group_name_H-M   'P 1'
#
loop_
_entity.id
_entity.type
_entity.pdbx_description
1 polymer ?
#
loop_
_entity_poly.entity_id
_entity_poly.type
_entity_poly.pdbx_seq_one_letter_code
_entity_poly.pdbx_strand_id
1 'polypeptide(L)'
;MAVTVQEFMGRVKHAYRVSLPSLVISLVIGFFGGTFLGKYLDKISREYPGLLIILPGMMGLRGNVFGSMASRFSTMLYLGDLEPSLREKKVLKNIVIAMMLSLIPVTVLWAVGVIQGIRYHALDILLIVVSSTILVSIILGYFTGFVTIFAFRRDVDPDSMAAPLVASVGDLLTIPSLISFILLIEASRRAFWLGNAALIAVFLLLIMVSRVRKAEVLEFRELFTTVTALALLSLVSGFTLQRFSGLISASVLLGFAYPSILSSFGNYGSIIAAKTSTALHLGEVEGYLSKEPFMEMASLLLTAPIVGVLINVFGAVIAYLVAGVRIGPFYPLVISYPLMVLFIMLYSYTISYFLFQRDIDPDSVAIPLISNNSDIFGTIYVVIIAKMMVG
;
A
#
# COMPACT_ATOMS: atom_id res chain seq x y z
N MET A 1 33.67 -19.46 4.66
CA MET A 1 34.18 -18.24 4.00
C MET A 1 33.96 -17.04 4.90
N ALA A 2 35.00 -16.24 5.16
CA ALA A 2 34.87 -14.96 5.83
C ALA A 2 34.36 -13.95 4.80
N VAL A 3 33.20 -13.34 5.04
CA VAL A 3 32.69 -12.24 4.20
C VAL A 3 33.73 -11.13 4.28
N THR A 4 34.24 -10.71 3.14
CA THR A 4 35.24 -9.65 3.13
C THR A 4 34.55 -8.33 3.48
N VAL A 5 35.21 -7.48 4.25
CA VAL A 5 34.71 -6.14 4.57
C VAL A 5 34.33 -5.37 3.29
N GLN A 6 35.01 -5.64 2.18
CA GLN A 6 34.71 -5.08 0.86
C GLN A 6 33.35 -5.49 0.31
N GLU A 7 32.96 -6.77 0.42
CA GLU A 7 31.64 -7.25 -0.02
C GLU A 7 30.51 -6.58 0.77
N PHE A 8 30.67 -6.48 2.09
CA PHE A 8 29.69 -5.80 2.93
C PHE A 8 29.59 -4.31 2.57
N MET A 9 30.73 -3.62 2.41
CA MET A 9 30.74 -2.21 2.00
C MET A 9 30.12 -2.00 0.60
N GLY A 10 30.25 -2.98 -0.31
CA GLY A 10 29.55 -3.00 -1.58
C GLY A 10 28.03 -2.97 -1.41
N ARG A 11 27.48 -3.82 -0.55
CA ARG A 11 26.05 -3.86 -0.22
C ARG A 11 25.57 -2.58 0.45
N VAL A 12 26.33 -2.05 1.40
CA VAL A 12 26.02 -0.76 2.05
C VAL A 12 25.94 0.35 1.00
N LYS A 13 26.92 0.41 0.09
CA LYS A 13 26.91 1.39 -1.01
C LYS A 13 25.69 1.22 -1.91
N HIS A 14 25.29 -0.01 -2.22
CA HIS A 14 24.08 -0.29 -2.99
C HIS A 14 22.82 0.16 -2.23
N ALA A 15 22.70 -0.19 -0.95
CA ALA A 15 21.58 0.22 -0.10
C ALA A 15 21.43 1.75 -0.06
N TYR A 16 22.53 2.49 0.06
CA TYR A 16 22.50 3.96 0.07
C TYR A 16 22.26 4.59 -1.30
N ARG A 17 22.70 3.98 -2.41
CA ARG A 17 22.56 4.54 -3.76
C ARG A 17 21.26 4.17 -4.45
N VAL A 18 20.68 3.03 -4.11
CA VAL A 18 19.51 2.47 -4.81
C VAL A 18 18.32 2.40 -3.86
N SER A 19 18.46 1.71 -2.73
CA SER A 19 17.33 1.48 -1.82
C SER A 19 16.90 2.75 -1.07
N LEU A 20 17.84 3.53 -0.51
CA LEU A 20 17.52 4.73 0.25
C LEU A 20 16.78 5.79 -0.59
N PRO A 21 17.19 6.15 -1.83
CA PRO A 21 16.42 7.08 -2.65
C PRO A 21 15.00 6.59 -2.94
N SER A 22 14.83 5.31 -3.25
CA SER A 22 13.51 4.70 -3.46
C SER A 22 12.64 4.80 -2.21
N LEU A 23 13.20 4.48 -1.04
CA LEU A 23 12.53 4.60 0.26
C LEU A 23 12.14 6.06 0.57
N VAL A 24 13.00 7.03 0.26
CA VAL A 24 12.71 8.46 0.47
C VAL A 24 11.60 8.93 -0.46
N ILE A 25 11.60 8.52 -1.73
CA ILE A 25 10.53 8.86 -2.68
C ILE A 25 9.20 8.30 -2.18
N SER A 26 9.18 7.02 -1.79
CA SER A 26 7.97 6.38 -1.25
C SER A 26 7.50 7.06 0.03
N LEU A 27 8.42 7.46 0.92
CA LEU A 27 8.11 8.23 2.12
C LEU A 27 7.43 9.56 1.79
N VAL A 28 7.97 10.33 0.84
CA VAL A 28 7.38 11.63 0.44
C VAL A 28 5.97 11.43 -0.13
N ILE A 29 5.77 10.38 -0.92
CA ILE A 29 4.47 10.01 -1.49
C ILE A 29 3.49 9.60 -0.39
N GLY A 30 3.93 8.81 0.60
CA GLY A 30 3.14 8.48 1.78
C GLY A 30 2.72 9.71 2.56
N PHE A 31 3.59 10.73 2.67
CA PHE A 31 3.28 11.97 3.40
C PHE A 31 2.27 12.84 2.67
N PHE A 32 2.14 12.71 1.35
CA PHE A 32 1.06 13.36 0.62
C PHE A 32 -0.30 12.82 1.06
N GLY A 33 -0.50 11.50 1.05
CA GLY A 33 -1.71 10.87 1.61
C GLY A 33 -1.88 11.18 3.09
N GLY A 34 -0.77 11.16 3.84
CA GLY A 34 -0.71 11.52 5.25
C GLY A 34 -1.15 12.95 5.55
N THR A 35 -0.88 13.91 4.67
CA THR A 35 -1.33 15.30 4.79
C THR A 35 -2.85 15.39 4.86
N PHE A 36 -3.54 14.65 3.99
CA PHE A 36 -5.00 14.59 3.98
C PHE A 36 -5.53 13.81 5.18
N LEU A 37 -4.93 12.66 5.51
CA LEU A 37 -5.36 11.89 6.67
C LEU A 37 -5.21 12.69 7.95
N GLY A 38 -4.02 13.20 8.26
CA GLY A 38 -3.76 13.94 9.49
C GLY A 38 -4.62 15.19 9.66
N LYS A 39 -4.87 15.93 8.57
CA LYS A 39 -5.74 17.13 8.62
C LYS A 39 -7.19 16.79 8.97
N TYR A 40 -7.71 15.67 8.47
CA TYR A 40 -9.11 15.28 8.64
C TYR A 40 -9.30 14.11 9.61
N LEU A 41 -8.25 13.66 10.30
CA LEU A 41 -8.30 12.45 11.14
C LEU A 41 -9.31 12.61 12.27
N ASP A 42 -9.26 13.72 13.03
CA ASP A 42 -10.21 14.00 14.11
C ASP A 42 -11.67 14.00 13.61
N LYS A 43 -11.91 14.59 12.45
CA LYS A 43 -13.23 14.58 11.80
C LYS A 43 -13.67 13.16 11.45
N ILE A 44 -12.82 12.39 10.76
CA ILE A 44 -13.14 11.01 10.38
C ILE A 44 -13.41 10.18 11.64
N SER A 45 -12.60 10.32 12.68
CA SER A 45 -12.77 9.60 13.95
C SER A 45 -14.12 9.86 14.61
N ARG A 46 -14.64 11.09 14.54
CA ARG A 46 -15.88 11.48 15.21
C ARG A 46 -17.12 11.22 14.35
N GLU A 47 -17.06 11.56 13.07
CA GLU A 47 -18.23 11.58 12.18
C GLU A 47 -18.32 10.33 11.30
N TYR A 48 -17.18 9.77 10.90
CA TYR A 48 -17.10 8.62 9.98
C TYR A 48 -16.13 7.53 10.48
N PRO A 49 -16.24 7.06 11.74
CA PRO A 49 -15.26 6.14 12.33
C PRO A 49 -15.14 4.83 11.53
N GLY A 50 -16.19 4.45 10.82
CA GLY A 50 -16.21 3.30 9.94
C GLY A 50 -15.22 3.37 8.77
N LEU A 51 -14.86 4.56 8.30
CA LEU A 51 -13.84 4.72 7.25
C LEU A 51 -12.47 4.27 7.74
N LEU A 52 -12.14 4.45 9.02
CA LEU A 52 -10.84 4.06 9.57
C LEU A 52 -10.66 2.54 9.63
N ILE A 53 -11.76 1.78 9.76
CA ILE A 53 -11.73 0.32 9.69
C ILE A 53 -11.37 -0.14 8.27
N ILE A 54 -11.91 0.53 7.25
CA ILE A 54 -11.77 0.12 5.85
C ILE A 54 -10.47 0.67 5.24
N LEU A 55 -9.97 1.80 5.76
CA LEU A 55 -8.87 2.56 5.17
C LEU A 55 -7.59 1.74 4.94
N PRO A 56 -7.05 0.97 5.91
CA PRO A 56 -5.84 0.18 5.67
C PRO A 56 -6.03 -0.87 4.58
N GLY A 57 -7.17 -1.57 4.58
CA GLY A 57 -7.50 -2.53 3.52
C GLY A 57 -7.61 -1.87 2.15
N MET A 58 -8.24 -0.69 2.06
CA MET A 58 -8.31 0.06 0.80
C MET A 58 -6.93 0.47 0.26
N MET A 59 -6.00 0.86 1.14
CA MET A 59 -4.63 1.20 0.75
C MET A 59 -3.92 -0.03 0.17
N GLY A 60 -3.94 -1.16 0.89
CA GLY A 60 -3.31 -2.41 0.42
C GLY A 60 -3.90 -2.97 -0.87
N LEU A 61 -5.21 -2.81 -1.09
CA LEU A 61 -5.88 -3.28 -2.31
C LEU A 61 -5.32 -2.63 -3.59
N ARG A 62 -4.82 -1.39 -3.54
CA ARG A 62 -4.30 -0.71 -4.74
C ARG A 62 -3.02 -1.35 -5.25
N GLY A 63 -2.05 -1.56 -4.37
CA GLY A 63 -0.79 -2.23 -4.73
C GLY A 63 -1.04 -3.64 -5.25
N ASN A 64 -1.87 -4.41 -4.55
CA ASN A 64 -2.12 -5.81 -4.90
C ASN A 64 -2.87 -5.98 -6.22
N VAL A 65 -3.94 -5.19 -6.46
CA VAL A 65 -4.76 -5.32 -7.67
C VAL A 65 -4.07 -4.70 -8.89
N PHE A 66 -3.50 -3.50 -8.76
CA PHE A 66 -2.93 -2.82 -9.92
C PHE A 66 -1.48 -3.23 -10.20
N GLY A 67 -0.74 -3.68 -9.18
CA GLY A 67 0.57 -4.33 -9.36
C GLY A 67 0.44 -5.67 -10.08
N SER A 68 -0.51 -6.53 -9.69
CA SER A 68 -0.79 -7.76 -10.45
C SER A 68 -1.30 -7.48 -11.86
N MET A 69 -2.08 -6.42 -12.06
CA MET A 69 -2.47 -5.96 -13.39
C MET A 69 -1.27 -5.51 -14.24
N ALA A 70 -0.29 -4.79 -13.66
CA ALA A 70 0.95 -4.42 -14.33
C ALA A 70 1.73 -5.64 -14.82
N SER A 71 1.93 -6.62 -13.92
CA SER A 71 2.65 -7.86 -14.24
C SER A 71 1.96 -8.64 -15.36
N ARG A 72 0.63 -8.72 -15.31
CA ARG A 72 -0.13 -9.39 -16.37
C ARG A 72 -0.05 -8.67 -17.72
N PHE A 73 -0.06 -7.34 -17.72
CA PHE A 73 0.17 -6.59 -18.96
C PHE A 73 1.59 -6.82 -19.49
N SER A 74 2.60 -6.87 -18.63
CA SER A 74 3.97 -7.23 -19.00
C SER A 74 4.00 -8.57 -19.73
N THR A 75 3.44 -9.62 -19.11
CA THR A 75 3.36 -10.96 -19.71
C THR A 75 2.60 -10.96 -21.04
N MET A 76 1.44 -10.30 -21.13
CA MET A 76 0.66 -10.27 -22.36
C MET A 76 1.39 -9.54 -23.50
N LEU A 77 2.18 -8.50 -23.20
CA LEU A 77 2.98 -7.80 -24.22
C LEU A 77 4.09 -8.71 -24.77
N TYR A 78 4.81 -9.41 -23.90
CA TYR A 78 5.87 -10.33 -24.32
C TYR A 78 5.35 -11.57 -25.06
N LEU A 79 4.17 -12.08 -24.71
CA LEU A 79 3.53 -13.19 -25.42
C LEU A 79 2.85 -12.77 -26.73
N GLY A 80 2.82 -11.47 -27.05
CA GLY A 80 2.13 -10.95 -28.23
C GLY A 80 0.59 -10.97 -28.11
N ASP A 81 0.08 -11.22 -26.91
CA ASP A 81 -1.36 -11.22 -26.61
C ASP A 81 -1.94 -9.82 -26.48
N LEU A 82 -1.14 -8.83 -26.11
CA LEU A 82 -1.56 -7.43 -25.99
C LEU A 82 -0.80 -6.59 -27.00
N GLU A 83 -1.51 -5.85 -27.85
CA GLU A 83 -0.88 -4.82 -28.67
C GLU A 83 -0.41 -3.68 -27.75
N PRO A 84 0.78 -3.07 -28.00
CA PRO A 84 1.31 -2.01 -27.16
C PRO A 84 0.56 -0.69 -27.43
N SER A 85 -0.74 -0.64 -27.13
CA SER A 85 -1.64 0.49 -27.36
C SER A 85 -2.70 0.56 -26.26
N LEU A 86 -2.90 1.76 -25.69
CA LEU A 86 -3.96 1.99 -24.69
C LEU A 86 -5.38 1.85 -25.26
N ARG A 87 -5.52 1.85 -26.58
CA ARG A 87 -6.80 1.68 -27.26
C ARG A 87 -7.20 0.21 -27.39
N GLU A 88 -6.34 -0.73 -26.99
CA GLU A 88 -6.70 -2.14 -27.07
C GLU A 88 -7.84 -2.47 -26.08
N LYS A 89 -8.84 -3.21 -26.55
CA LYS A 89 -9.98 -3.73 -25.79
C LYS A 89 -9.53 -4.53 -24.57
N LYS A 90 -8.45 -5.32 -24.68
CA LYS A 90 -7.89 -6.05 -23.53
C LYS A 90 -7.45 -5.11 -22.41
N VAL A 91 -7.01 -3.89 -22.69
CA VAL A 91 -6.68 -2.89 -21.64
C VAL A 91 -7.94 -2.55 -20.84
N LEU A 92 -9.01 -2.15 -21.52
CA LEU A 92 -10.27 -1.79 -20.86
C LEU A 92 -10.88 -2.97 -20.08
N LYS A 93 -10.86 -4.18 -20.65
CA LYS A 93 -11.32 -5.39 -19.94
C LYS A 93 -10.60 -5.60 -18.62
N ASN A 94 -9.29 -5.46 -18.64
CA ASN A 94 -8.46 -5.63 -17.45
C ASN A 94 -8.67 -4.55 -16.41
N ILE A 95 -8.88 -3.30 -16.83
CA ILE A 95 -9.27 -2.20 -15.93
C ILE A 95 -10.60 -2.53 -15.25
N VAL A 96 -11.60 -3.00 -15.99
CA VAL A 96 -12.91 -3.36 -15.42
C VAL A 96 -12.79 -4.53 -14.44
N ILE A 97 -11.98 -5.55 -14.76
CA ILE A 97 -11.71 -6.66 -13.84
C ILE A 97 -11.02 -6.14 -12.57
N ALA A 98 -10.00 -5.29 -12.68
CA ALA A 98 -9.33 -4.67 -11.54
C ALA A 98 -10.29 -3.81 -10.69
N MET A 99 -11.25 -3.11 -11.31
CA MET A 99 -12.31 -2.38 -10.60
C MET A 99 -13.17 -3.35 -9.78
N MET A 100 -13.58 -4.49 -10.33
CA MET A 100 -14.35 -5.51 -9.61
C MET A 100 -13.55 -6.14 -8.46
N LEU A 101 -12.27 -6.47 -8.72
CA LEU A 101 -11.32 -7.00 -7.74
C LEU A 101 -11.05 -6.02 -6.58
N SER A 102 -11.25 -4.72 -6.80
CA SER A 102 -11.15 -3.71 -5.73
C SER A 102 -12.49 -3.50 -5.02
N LEU A 103 -13.59 -3.35 -5.76
CA LEU A 103 -14.90 -2.98 -5.22
C LEU A 103 -15.51 -4.06 -4.32
N ILE A 104 -15.37 -5.33 -4.70
CA ILE A 104 -15.98 -6.42 -3.95
C ILE A 104 -15.31 -6.57 -2.57
N PRO A 105 -13.97 -6.72 -2.45
CA PRO A 105 -13.33 -6.76 -1.14
C PRO A 105 -13.64 -5.54 -0.28
N VAL A 106 -13.59 -4.34 -0.87
CA VAL A 106 -13.93 -3.09 -0.17
C VAL A 106 -15.36 -3.10 0.40
N THR A 107 -16.32 -3.62 -0.37
CA THR A 107 -17.71 -3.76 0.09
C THR A 107 -17.83 -4.81 1.21
N VAL A 108 -17.03 -5.88 1.14
CA VAL A 108 -16.92 -6.88 2.23
C VAL A 108 -16.37 -6.23 3.50
N LEU A 109 -15.30 -5.42 3.41
CA LEU A 109 -14.76 -4.69 4.57
C LEU A 109 -15.80 -3.76 5.19
N TRP A 110 -16.54 -3.04 4.36
CA TRP A 110 -17.65 -2.21 4.83
C TRP A 110 -18.70 -3.04 5.56
N ALA A 111 -19.12 -4.18 5.00
CA ALA A 111 -20.13 -5.05 5.61
C ALA A 111 -19.66 -5.58 6.98
N VAL A 112 -18.40 -6.01 7.10
CA VAL A 112 -17.82 -6.43 8.38
C VAL A 112 -17.80 -5.28 9.39
N GLY A 113 -17.44 -4.07 8.95
CA GLY A 113 -17.50 -2.89 9.80
C GLY A 113 -18.91 -2.57 10.30
N VAL A 114 -19.94 -2.70 9.44
CA VAL A 114 -21.35 -2.52 9.84
C VAL A 114 -21.76 -3.53 10.89
N ILE A 115 -21.42 -4.80 10.71
CA ILE A 115 -21.70 -5.88 11.67
C ILE A 115 -21.05 -5.58 13.03
N GLN A 116 -19.83 -5.04 13.02
CA GLN A 116 -19.04 -4.73 14.21
C GLN A 116 -19.40 -3.40 14.88
N GLY A 117 -20.37 -2.64 14.34
CA GLY A 117 -20.94 -1.48 15.03
C GLY A 117 -21.01 -0.18 14.23
N ILE A 118 -20.61 -0.14 12.94
CA ILE A 118 -20.88 1.03 12.08
C ILE A 118 -22.38 1.07 11.75
N ARG A 119 -23.19 1.64 12.64
CA ARG A 119 -24.65 1.80 12.41
C ARG A 119 -25.01 3.18 11.88
N TYR A 120 -24.31 4.22 12.33
CA TYR A 120 -24.50 5.58 11.84
C TYR A 120 -23.75 5.80 10.53
N HIS A 121 -24.37 6.49 9.58
CA HIS A 121 -23.79 6.84 8.27
C HIS A 121 -23.29 5.64 7.43
N ALA A 122 -23.74 4.42 7.70
CA ALA A 122 -23.26 3.22 7.00
C ALA A 122 -23.40 3.34 5.47
N LEU A 123 -24.54 3.82 4.96
CA LEU A 123 -24.75 4.03 3.52
C LEU A 123 -23.86 5.15 2.97
N ASP A 124 -23.69 6.25 3.70
CA ASP A 124 -22.83 7.36 3.27
C ASP A 124 -21.36 6.88 3.18
N ILE A 125 -20.89 6.10 4.16
CA ILE A 125 -19.57 5.47 4.17
C ILE A 125 -19.41 4.52 2.98
N LEU A 126 -20.41 3.66 2.70
CA LEU A 126 -20.38 2.77 1.55
C LEU A 126 -20.22 3.57 0.25
N LEU A 127 -21.02 4.62 0.08
CA LEU A 127 -21.01 5.47 -1.12
C LEU A 127 -19.66 6.21 -1.29
N ILE A 128 -19.13 6.80 -0.21
CA ILE A 128 -17.80 7.42 -0.19
C ILE A 128 -16.74 6.42 -0.67
N VAL A 129 -16.76 5.22 -0.11
CA VAL A 129 -15.78 4.18 -0.36
C VAL A 129 -15.91 3.61 -1.77
N VAL A 130 -17.13 3.33 -2.25
CA VAL A 130 -17.41 2.83 -3.60
C VAL A 130 -17.01 3.87 -4.65
N SER A 131 -17.42 5.13 -4.50
CA SER A 131 -17.10 6.18 -5.46
C SER A 131 -15.61 6.51 -5.50
N SER A 132 -14.96 6.55 -4.33
CA SER A 132 -13.50 6.68 -4.27
C SER A 132 -12.80 5.49 -4.94
N THR A 133 -13.34 4.28 -4.76
CA THR A 133 -12.81 3.08 -5.40
C THR A 133 -12.92 3.14 -6.91
N ILE A 134 -14.10 3.47 -7.45
CA ILE A 134 -14.34 3.62 -8.89
C ILE A 134 -13.41 4.68 -9.49
N LEU A 135 -13.38 5.89 -8.90
CA LEU A 135 -12.60 7.01 -9.41
C LEU A 135 -11.11 6.67 -9.49
N VAL A 136 -10.54 6.21 -8.38
CA VAL A 136 -9.11 5.87 -8.32
C VAL A 136 -8.81 4.67 -9.21
N SER A 137 -9.67 3.65 -9.28
CA SER A 137 -9.41 2.47 -10.11
C SER A 137 -9.41 2.79 -11.61
N ILE A 138 -10.22 3.74 -12.07
CA ILE A 138 -10.19 4.20 -13.47
C ILE A 138 -8.85 4.89 -13.76
N ILE A 139 -8.48 5.86 -12.93
CA ILE A 139 -7.23 6.64 -13.12
C ILE A 139 -6.02 5.71 -13.05
N LEU A 140 -5.96 4.89 -12.00
CA LEU A 140 -4.85 3.99 -11.76
C LEU A 140 -4.79 2.88 -12.80
N GLY A 141 -5.92 2.34 -13.26
CA GLY A 141 -5.94 1.31 -14.29
C GLY A 141 -5.37 1.78 -15.63
N TYR A 142 -5.74 2.98 -16.09
CA TYR A 142 -5.16 3.56 -17.30
C TYR A 142 -3.69 3.97 -17.09
N PHE A 143 -3.34 4.46 -15.91
CA PHE A 143 -1.95 4.77 -15.57
C PHE A 143 -1.09 3.50 -15.60
N THR A 144 -1.53 2.39 -14.99
CA THR A 144 -0.88 1.08 -15.06
C THR A 144 -0.66 0.67 -16.51
N GLY A 145 -1.72 0.69 -17.33
CA GLY A 145 -1.59 0.37 -18.76
C GLY A 145 -0.58 1.27 -19.48
N PHE A 146 -0.59 2.57 -19.20
CA PHE A 146 0.32 3.53 -19.81
C PHE A 146 1.77 3.23 -19.46
N VAL A 147 2.05 3.06 -18.18
CA VAL A 147 3.40 2.83 -17.66
C VAL A 147 3.96 1.50 -18.18
N THR A 148 3.18 0.41 -18.16
CA THR A 148 3.62 -0.89 -18.67
C THR A 148 3.88 -0.85 -20.18
N ILE A 149 2.96 -0.31 -20.97
CA ILE A 149 3.13 -0.19 -22.43
C ILE A 149 4.29 0.74 -22.78
N PHE A 150 4.46 1.83 -22.04
CA PHE A 150 5.56 2.78 -22.25
C PHE A 150 6.92 2.12 -21.96
N ALA A 151 7.04 1.38 -20.85
CA ALA A 151 8.26 0.64 -20.53
C ALA A 151 8.60 -0.37 -21.63
N PHE A 152 7.62 -1.16 -22.07
CA PHE A 152 7.78 -2.13 -23.15
C PHE A 152 8.24 -1.48 -24.46
N ARG A 153 7.65 -0.34 -24.85
CA ARG A 153 8.05 0.42 -26.06
C ARG A 153 9.46 1.04 -25.96
N ARG A 154 10.03 1.11 -24.77
CA ARG A 154 11.37 1.65 -24.52
C ARG A 154 12.39 0.56 -24.23
N ASP A 155 12.03 -0.71 -24.46
CA ASP A 155 12.84 -1.89 -24.14
C ASP A 155 13.30 -1.91 -22.67
N VAL A 156 12.49 -1.32 -21.79
CA VAL A 156 12.66 -1.38 -20.33
C VAL A 156 11.71 -2.44 -19.79
N ASP A 157 12.20 -3.28 -18.89
CA ASP A 157 11.37 -4.28 -18.22
C ASP A 157 10.17 -3.61 -17.53
N PRO A 158 8.93 -3.86 -18.01
CA PRO A 158 7.74 -3.23 -17.44
C PRO A 158 7.52 -3.59 -15.97
N ASP A 159 7.96 -4.76 -15.52
CA ASP A 159 7.76 -5.20 -14.14
C ASP A 159 8.63 -4.41 -13.16
N SER A 160 9.85 -4.08 -13.58
CA SER A 160 10.77 -3.23 -12.81
C SER A 160 10.30 -1.78 -12.63
N MET A 161 9.54 -1.24 -13.60
CA MET A 161 9.13 0.16 -13.62
C MET A 161 7.67 0.37 -13.17
N ALA A 162 6.76 -0.51 -13.57
CA ALA A 162 5.33 -0.32 -13.37
C ALA A 162 4.91 -0.56 -11.93
N ALA A 163 5.38 -1.63 -11.30
CA ALA A 163 4.95 -1.96 -9.94
C ALA A 163 5.24 -0.83 -8.91
N PRO A 164 6.45 -0.24 -8.86
CA PRO A 164 6.74 0.86 -7.93
C PRO A 164 5.93 2.14 -8.22
N LEU A 165 5.75 2.48 -9.50
CA LEU A 165 5.02 3.68 -9.91
C LEU A 165 3.52 3.55 -9.63
N VAL A 166 2.94 2.39 -9.90
CA VAL A 166 1.53 2.09 -9.66
C VAL A 166 1.22 2.09 -8.17
N ALA A 167 2.06 1.47 -7.35
CA ALA A 167 1.91 1.53 -5.90
C ALA A 167 1.94 2.99 -5.40
N SER A 168 2.94 3.75 -5.85
CA SER A 168 3.11 5.16 -5.51
C SER A 168 1.88 6.01 -5.89
N VAL A 169 1.40 5.93 -7.13
CA VAL A 169 0.22 6.69 -7.57
C VAL A 169 -1.05 6.22 -6.85
N GLY A 170 -1.17 4.93 -6.55
CA GLY A 170 -2.26 4.39 -5.73
C GLY A 170 -2.31 5.01 -4.34
N ASP A 171 -1.17 5.12 -3.67
CA ASP A 171 -1.04 5.76 -2.36
C ASP A 171 -1.36 7.26 -2.42
N LEU A 172 -0.89 7.96 -3.46
CA LEU A 172 -1.18 9.38 -3.68
C LEU A 172 -2.66 9.66 -3.85
N LEU A 173 -3.43 8.76 -4.47
CA LEU A 173 -4.82 9.02 -4.84
C LEU A 173 -5.83 8.55 -3.80
N THR A 174 -5.53 7.50 -3.03
CA THR A 174 -6.53 6.81 -2.21
C THR A 174 -7.11 7.67 -1.09
N ILE A 175 -6.26 8.23 -0.23
CA ILE A 175 -6.72 9.07 0.89
C ILE A 175 -7.34 10.37 0.38
N PRO A 176 -6.72 11.13 -0.54
CA PRO A 176 -7.33 12.38 -1.03
C PRO A 176 -8.67 12.17 -1.72
N SER A 177 -8.85 11.07 -2.46
CA SER A 177 -10.13 10.72 -3.06
C SER A 177 -11.20 10.47 -2.00
N LEU A 178 -10.89 9.70 -0.95
CA LEU A 178 -11.82 9.47 0.18
C LEU A 178 -12.23 10.79 0.83
N ILE A 179 -11.25 11.65 1.17
CA ILE A 179 -11.51 12.97 1.75
C ILE A 179 -12.35 13.84 0.81
N SER A 180 -12.11 13.80 -0.50
CA SER A 180 -12.87 14.58 -1.47
C SER A 180 -14.35 14.24 -1.44
N PHE A 181 -14.72 12.97 -1.28
CA PHE A 181 -16.12 12.55 -1.14
C PHE A 181 -16.73 12.92 0.21
N ILE A 182 -15.94 12.93 1.30
CA ILE A 182 -16.37 13.46 2.60
C ILE A 182 -16.68 14.96 2.49
N LEU A 183 -15.80 15.73 1.86
CA LEU A 183 -16.03 17.17 1.65
C LEU A 183 -17.21 17.42 0.70
N LEU A 184 -17.45 16.53 -0.27
CA LEU A 184 -18.58 16.64 -1.20
C LEU A 184 -19.92 16.42 -0.50
N ILE A 185 -20.03 15.44 0.41
CA ILE A 185 -21.28 15.22 1.17
C ILE A 185 -21.59 16.41 2.09
N GLU A 186 -20.57 17.02 2.69
CA GLU A 186 -20.70 18.23 3.51
C GLU A 186 -21.10 19.46 2.70
N ALA A 187 -20.45 19.66 1.54
CA ALA A 187 -20.71 20.82 0.69
C ALA A 187 -22.11 20.77 0.05
N SER A 188 -22.54 19.60 -0.44
CA SER A 188 -23.87 19.42 -1.00
C SER A 188 -24.25 17.95 -1.06
N ARG A 189 -25.20 17.57 -0.21
CA ARG A 189 -25.78 16.21 -0.22
C ARG A 189 -26.35 15.86 -1.60
N ARG A 190 -26.99 16.80 -2.31
CA ARG A 190 -27.49 16.54 -3.66
C ARG A 190 -26.36 16.23 -4.64
N ALA A 191 -25.28 17.02 -4.62
CA ALA A 191 -24.12 16.78 -5.49
C ALA A 191 -23.43 15.46 -5.17
N PHE A 192 -23.31 15.09 -3.90
CA PHE A 192 -22.78 13.80 -3.47
C PHE A 192 -23.58 12.64 -4.06
N TRP A 193 -24.90 12.62 -3.90
CA TRP A 193 -25.74 11.54 -4.40
C TRP A 193 -25.74 11.45 -5.93
N LEU A 194 -25.82 12.60 -6.62
CA LEU A 194 -25.73 12.64 -8.09
C LEU A 194 -24.36 12.18 -8.60
N GLY A 195 -23.28 12.61 -7.95
CA GLY A 195 -21.92 12.21 -8.30
C GLY A 195 -21.69 10.71 -8.11
N ASN A 196 -22.20 10.14 -7.02
CA ASN A 196 -22.18 8.69 -6.78
C ASN A 196 -22.98 7.94 -7.87
N ALA A 197 -24.19 8.38 -8.17
CA ALA A 197 -25.02 7.76 -9.20
C ALA A 197 -24.33 7.82 -10.58
N ALA A 198 -23.69 8.95 -10.92
CA ALA A 198 -22.93 9.11 -12.15
C ALA A 198 -21.73 8.17 -12.21
N LEU A 199 -20.94 8.03 -11.14
CA LEU A 199 -19.80 7.12 -11.09
C LEU A 199 -20.22 5.65 -11.19
N ILE A 200 -21.30 5.26 -10.53
CA ILE A 200 -21.88 3.92 -10.65
C ILE A 200 -22.36 3.68 -12.08
N ALA A 201 -23.05 4.65 -12.70
CA ALA A 201 -23.48 4.55 -14.09
C ALA A 201 -22.29 4.42 -15.05
N VAL A 202 -21.21 5.18 -14.83
CA VAL A 202 -19.95 5.05 -15.59
C VAL A 202 -19.37 3.66 -15.41
N PHE A 203 -19.31 3.12 -14.19
CA PHE A 203 -18.80 1.77 -13.96
C PHE A 203 -19.63 0.70 -14.68
N LEU A 204 -20.96 0.78 -14.61
CA LEU A 204 -21.86 -0.12 -15.33
C LEU A 204 -21.69 0.00 -16.86
N LEU A 205 -21.51 1.22 -17.36
CA LEU A 205 -21.22 1.46 -18.78
C LEU A 205 -19.88 0.82 -19.18
N LEU A 206 -18.84 0.94 -18.36
CA LEU A 206 -17.54 0.32 -18.63
C LEU A 206 -17.64 -1.22 -18.64
N ILE A 207 -18.42 -1.82 -17.74
CA ILE A 207 -18.72 -3.27 -17.78
C ILE A 207 -19.37 -3.64 -19.11
N MET A 208 -20.38 -2.87 -19.54
CA MET A 208 -21.10 -3.13 -20.80
C MET A 208 -20.18 -2.99 -22.03
N VAL A 209 -19.37 -1.92 -22.08
CA VAL A 209 -18.48 -1.61 -23.21
C VAL A 209 -17.30 -2.57 -23.29
N SER A 210 -16.73 -2.96 -22.15
CA SER A 210 -15.61 -3.91 -22.09
C SER A 210 -15.98 -5.32 -22.54
N ARG A 211 -17.27 -5.68 -22.49
CA ARG A 211 -17.79 -7.00 -22.84
C ARG A 211 -17.05 -8.13 -22.10
N VAL A 212 -16.68 -7.89 -20.84
CA VAL A 212 -16.04 -8.89 -19.98
C VAL A 212 -16.99 -10.07 -19.81
N ARG A 213 -16.50 -11.28 -20.10
CA ARG A 213 -17.28 -12.51 -19.96
C ARG A 213 -17.14 -13.06 -18.54
N LYS A 214 -18.17 -13.77 -18.06
CA LYS A 214 -18.10 -14.47 -16.76
C LYS A 214 -16.91 -15.44 -16.66
N ALA A 215 -16.57 -16.11 -17.76
CA ALA A 215 -15.41 -16.99 -17.83
C ALA A 215 -14.09 -16.23 -17.56
N GLU A 216 -13.93 -15.06 -18.17
CA GLU A 216 -12.75 -14.19 -17.95
C GLU A 216 -12.69 -13.75 -16.48
N VAL A 217 -13.81 -13.46 -15.81
CA VAL A 217 -13.81 -13.12 -14.38
C VAL A 217 -13.42 -14.33 -13.50
N LEU A 218 -13.86 -15.54 -13.88
CA LEU A 218 -13.56 -16.76 -13.14
C LEU A 218 -12.09 -17.16 -13.21
N GLU A 219 -11.37 -16.77 -14.26
CA GLU A 219 -9.90 -16.90 -14.34
C GLU A 219 -9.20 -16.14 -13.19
N PHE A 220 -9.83 -15.09 -12.65
CA PHE A 220 -9.30 -14.31 -11.52
C PHE A 220 -9.73 -14.83 -10.16
N ARG A 221 -10.34 -16.02 -10.06
CA ARG A 221 -10.86 -16.52 -8.78
C ARG A 221 -9.78 -16.62 -7.70
N GLU A 222 -8.59 -17.07 -8.05
CA GLU A 222 -7.47 -17.18 -7.11
C GLU A 222 -7.01 -15.80 -6.64
N LEU A 223 -6.74 -14.88 -7.58
CA LEU A 223 -6.37 -13.50 -7.26
C LEU A 223 -7.45 -12.81 -6.41
N PHE A 224 -8.72 -12.99 -6.75
CA PHE A 224 -9.85 -12.49 -5.99
C PHE A 224 -9.85 -13.03 -4.55
N THR A 225 -9.61 -14.32 -4.38
CA THR A 225 -9.56 -14.97 -3.07
C THR A 225 -8.40 -14.41 -2.24
N THR A 226 -7.20 -14.33 -2.82
CA THR A 226 -6.01 -13.79 -2.17
C THR A 226 -6.19 -12.33 -1.77
N VAL A 227 -6.64 -11.49 -2.70
CA VAL A 227 -6.87 -10.04 -2.48
C VAL A 227 -7.94 -9.81 -1.41
N THR A 228 -9.03 -10.60 -1.43
CA THR A 228 -10.08 -10.52 -0.39
C THR A 228 -9.56 -10.98 0.97
N ALA A 229 -8.79 -12.07 1.01
CA ALA A 229 -8.20 -12.58 2.25
C ALA A 229 -7.23 -11.57 2.88
N LEU A 230 -6.36 -10.96 2.07
CA LEU A 230 -5.45 -9.90 2.51
C LEU A 230 -6.23 -8.69 3.02
N ALA A 231 -7.26 -8.24 2.30
CA ALA A 231 -8.11 -7.14 2.74
C ALA A 231 -8.77 -7.42 4.10
N LEU A 232 -9.28 -8.65 4.30
CA LEU A 232 -9.85 -9.07 5.58
C LEU A 232 -8.81 -9.08 6.71
N LEU A 233 -7.57 -9.49 6.43
CA LEU A 233 -6.47 -9.39 7.39
C LEU A 233 -6.17 -7.92 7.75
N SER A 234 -6.29 -6.99 6.79
CA SER A 234 -6.15 -5.55 7.04
C SER A 234 -7.22 -4.97 7.98
N LEU A 235 -8.29 -5.70 8.31
CA LEU A 235 -9.23 -5.26 9.35
C LEU A 235 -8.56 -5.17 10.72
N VAL A 236 -7.49 -5.94 10.98
CA VAL A 236 -6.75 -5.85 12.24
C VAL A 236 -6.12 -4.47 12.40
N SER A 237 -5.43 -3.97 11.37
CA SER A 237 -4.93 -2.59 11.35
C SER A 237 -6.08 -1.59 11.35
N GLY A 238 -7.16 -1.84 10.60
CA GLY A 238 -8.35 -0.98 10.55
C GLY A 238 -9.01 -0.75 11.91
N PHE A 239 -9.35 -1.82 12.63
CA PHE A 239 -9.93 -1.72 13.98
C PHE A 239 -8.96 -1.09 14.98
N THR A 240 -7.66 -1.37 14.85
CA THR A 240 -6.63 -0.74 15.69
C THR A 240 -6.56 0.77 15.43
N LEU A 241 -6.51 1.17 14.16
CA LEU A 241 -6.54 2.58 13.75
C LEU A 241 -7.79 3.27 14.27
N GLN A 242 -8.99 2.70 14.04
CA GLN A 242 -10.25 3.25 14.53
C GLN A 242 -10.22 3.46 16.06
N ARG A 243 -9.87 2.41 16.81
CA ARG A 243 -9.87 2.42 18.28
C ARG A 243 -8.92 3.46 18.88
N PHE A 244 -7.74 3.62 18.30
CA PHE A 244 -6.71 4.53 18.79
C PHE A 244 -6.60 5.83 17.98
N SER A 245 -7.55 6.10 17.10
CA SER A 245 -7.51 7.26 16.22
C SER A 245 -7.48 8.60 16.96
N GLY A 246 -8.17 8.70 18.10
CA GLY A 246 -8.09 9.88 18.96
C GLY A 246 -6.68 10.12 19.53
N LEU A 247 -5.98 9.04 19.93
CA LEU A 247 -4.60 9.11 20.41
C LEU A 247 -3.63 9.50 19.29
N ILE A 248 -3.80 8.90 18.10
CA ILE A 248 -2.98 9.22 16.92
C ILE A 248 -3.20 10.67 16.49
N SER A 249 -4.46 11.13 16.46
CA SER A 249 -4.82 12.51 16.17
C SER A 249 -4.21 13.50 17.16
N ALA A 250 -4.26 13.18 18.46
CA ALA A 250 -3.68 14.02 19.52
C ALA A 250 -2.17 14.20 19.40
N SER A 251 -1.45 13.22 18.84
CA SER A 251 -0.01 13.34 18.59
C SER A 251 0.34 14.32 17.46
N VAL A 252 -0.63 14.65 16.58
CA VAL A 252 -0.53 15.46 15.35
C VAL A 252 0.47 14.90 14.32
N LEU A 253 1.74 14.77 14.70
CA LEU A 253 2.83 14.21 13.89
C LEU A 253 2.47 12.84 13.32
N LEU A 254 1.95 11.92 14.14
CA LEU A 254 1.68 10.56 13.67
C LEU A 254 0.43 10.49 12.80
N GLY A 255 -0.54 11.40 12.96
CA GLY A 255 -1.66 11.51 12.04
C GLY A 255 -1.18 11.80 10.61
N PHE A 256 -0.19 12.69 10.46
CA PHE A 256 0.43 12.99 9.17
C PHE A 256 1.41 11.91 8.71
N ALA A 257 2.16 11.30 9.62
CA ALA A 257 3.15 10.30 9.27
C ALA A 257 2.57 8.88 9.06
N TYR A 258 1.32 8.62 9.47
CA TYR A 258 0.74 7.29 9.50
C TYR A 258 0.91 6.50 8.19
N PRO A 259 0.46 7.01 7.02
CA PRO A 259 0.63 6.26 5.76
C PRO A 259 2.09 6.05 5.38
N SER A 260 2.96 7.00 5.73
CA SER A 260 4.40 6.94 5.41
C SER A 260 5.12 5.89 6.23
N ILE A 261 4.78 5.76 7.51
CA ILE A 261 5.33 4.75 8.41
C ILE A 261 4.94 3.35 7.91
N LEU A 262 3.66 3.15 7.61
CA LEU A 262 3.14 1.88 7.11
C LEU A 262 3.80 1.48 5.78
N SER A 263 3.77 2.39 4.80
CA SER A 263 4.39 2.17 3.48
C SER A 263 5.90 1.88 3.60
N SER A 264 6.61 2.63 4.43
CA SER A 264 8.05 2.45 4.62
C SER A 264 8.39 1.08 5.22
N PHE A 265 7.62 0.62 6.21
CA PHE A 265 7.76 -0.70 6.79
C PHE A 265 7.48 -1.81 5.77
N GLY A 266 6.40 -1.69 5.00
CA GLY A 266 6.11 -2.58 3.87
C GLY A 266 7.28 -2.66 2.89
N ASN A 267 7.85 -1.52 2.49
CA ASN A 267 8.98 -1.46 1.56
C ASN A 267 10.24 -2.18 2.07
N TYR A 268 10.62 -1.98 3.34
CA TYR A 268 11.74 -2.71 3.93
C TYR A 268 11.49 -4.22 3.90
N GLY A 269 10.27 -4.65 4.25
CA GLY A 269 9.88 -6.04 4.20
C GLY A 269 9.93 -6.63 2.80
N SER A 270 9.35 -5.94 1.81
CA SER A 270 9.33 -6.37 0.41
C SER A 270 10.72 -6.44 -0.22
N ILE A 271 11.63 -5.50 0.11
CA ILE A 271 13.03 -5.56 -0.37
C ILE A 271 13.71 -6.83 0.14
N ILE A 272 13.56 -7.15 1.44
CA ILE A 272 14.15 -8.36 2.02
C ILE A 272 13.47 -9.62 1.47
N ALA A 273 12.14 -9.61 1.30
CA ALA A 273 11.40 -10.72 0.73
C ALA A 273 11.91 -11.08 -0.68
N ALA A 274 12.01 -10.09 -1.57
CA ALA A 274 12.47 -10.28 -2.94
C ALA A 274 13.93 -10.75 -3.01
N LYS A 275 14.82 -10.14 -2.22
CA LYS A 275 16.23 -10.57 -2.17
C LYS A 275 16.40 -11.97 -1.60
N THR A 276 15.61 -12.31 -0.57
CA THR A 276 15.58 -13.66 0.00
C THR A 276 15.05 -14.67 -1.01
N SER A 277 13.99 -14.33 -1.75
CA SER A 277 13.44 -15.17 -2.83
C SER A 277 14.52 -15.48 -3.88
N THR A 278 15.23 -14.44 -4.33
CA THR A 278 16.31 -14.60 -5.33
C THR A 278 17.43 -15.49 -4.79
N ALA A 279 17.90 -15.24 -3.56
CA ALA A 279 18.97 -16.03 -2.95
C ALA A 279 18.58 -17.51 -2.74
N LEU A 280 17.31 -17.79 -2.42
CA LEU A 280 16.79 -19.15 -2.31
C LEU A 280 16.79 -19.88 -3.65
N HIS A 281 16.31 -19.24 -4.72
CA HIS A 281 16.29 -19.82 -6.07
C HIS A 281 17.70 -20.06 -6.64
N LEU A 282 18.67 -19.20 -6.28
CA LEU A 282 20.07 -19.36 -6.66
C LEU A 282 20.82 -20.42 -5.82
N GLY A 283 20.18 -20.99 -4.80
CA GLY A 283 20.81 -21.96 -3.90
C GLY A 283 21.85 -21.34 -2.96
N GLU A 284 21.84 -20.02 -2.77
CA GLU A 284 22.76 -19.30 -1.87
C GLU A 284 22.35 -19.42 -0.39
N VAL A 285 21.14 -19.90 -0.13
CA VAL A 285 20.59 -20.11 1.22
C VAL A 285 20.55 -21.61 1.52
N GLU A 286 21.61 -22.12 2.15
CA GLU A 286 21.73 -23.53 2.57
C GLU A 286 20.86 -23.87 3.79
N GLY A 287 20.45 -22.86 4.56
CA GLY A 287 19.58 -23.02 5.72
C GLY A 287 19.09 -21.70 6.34
N TYR A 288 18.27 -21.78 7.39
CA TYR A 288 17.64 -20.61 8.02
C TYR A 288 18.64 -19.58 8.62
N LEU A 289 19.86 -20.00 8.95
CA LEU A 289 20.90 -19.11 9.48
C LEU A 289 21.98 -18.79 8.45
N SER A 290 21.59 -18.71 7.17
CA SER A 290 22.51 -18.37 6.08
C SER A 290 23.00 -16.92 6.19
N LYS A 291 24.29 -16.70 5.99
CA LYS A 291 24.90 -15.36 6.16
C LYS A 291 24.37 -14.34 5.15
N GLU A 292 24.10 -14.79 3.92
CA GLU A 292 23.74 -13.95 2.78
C GLU A 292 22.54 -13.01 3.07
N PRO A 293 21.35 -13.52 3.43
CA PRO A 293 20.21 -12.68 3.81
C PRO A 293 20.48 -11.75 5.00
N PHE A 294 21.25 -12.20 6.00
CA PHE A 294 21.55 -11.39 7.19
C PHE A 294 22.50 -10.23 6.88
N MET A 295 23.48 -10.43 5.98
CA MET A 295 24.35 -9.35 5.51
C MET A 295 23.55 -8.30 4.74
N GLU A 296 22.58 -8.76 3.95
CA GLU A 296 21.66 -7.88 3.23
C GLU A 296 20.80 -7.05 4.18
N MET A 297 20.19 -7.70 5.18
CA MET A 297 19.42 -7.04 6.25
C MET A 297 20.29 -6.03 7.00
N ALA A 298 21.51 -6.40 7.38
CA ALA A 298 22.43 -5.50 8.09
C ALA A 298 22.78 -4.26 7.24
N SER A 299 23.05 -4.45 5.95
CA SER A 299 23.37 -3.34 5.03
C SER A 299 22.18 -2.40 4.84
N LEU A 300 20.97 -2.95 4.73
CA LEU A 300 19.75 -2.18 4.55
C LEU A 300 19.33 -1.48 5.85
N LEU A 301 19.54 -2.10 7.01
CA LEU A 301 19.27 -1.53 8.34
C LEU A 301 20.00 -0.20 8.56
N LEU A 302 21.21 -0.03 8.00
CA LEU A 302 21.97 1.21 8.11
C LEU A 302 21.26 2.42 7.47
N THR A 303 20.25 2.20 6.62
CA THR A 303 19.43 3.27 6.05
C THR A 303 18.29 3.69 6.97
N ALA A 304 17.86 2.81 7.90
CA ALA A 304 16.67 3.03 8.74
C ALA A 304 16.77 4.25 9.67
N PRO A 305 17.91 4.56 10.32
CA PRO A 305 18.03 5.77 11.13
C PRO A 305 17.77 7.05 10.33
N ILE A 306 18.24 7.10 9.08
CA ILE A 306 18.01 8.26 8.19
C ILE A 306 16.52 8.40 7.90
N VAL A 307 15.86 7.30 7.54
CA VAL A 307 14.41 7.30 7.28
C VAL A 307 13.62 7.71 8.53
N GLY A 308 13.97 7.21 9.72
CA GLY A 308 13.33 7.60 10.99
C GLY A 308 13.47 9.09 11.33
N VAL A 309 14.63 9.69 11.03
CA VAL A 309 14.84 11.15 11.14
C VAL A 309 13.99 11.90 10.12
N LEU A 310 13.94 11.44 8.86
CA LEU A 310 13.13 12.06 7.83
C LEU A 310 11.63 12.03 8.17
N ILE A 311 11.12 10.93 8.73
CA ILE A 311 9.72 10.85 9.20
C ILE A 311 9.43 11.94 10.23
N ASN A 312 10.33 12.17 11.19
CA ASN A 312 10.18 13.26 12.16
C ASN A 312 10.18 14.64 11.50
N VAL A 313 11.15 14.88 10.62
CA VAL A 313 11.34 16.18 9.96
C VAL A 313 10.14 16.50 9.07
N PHE A 314 9.76 15.59 8.16
CA PHE A 314 8.61 15.79 7.28
C PHE A 314 7.31 15.89 8.07
N GLY A 315 7.11 15.05 9.09
CA GLY A 315 5.94 15.12 9.97
C GLY A 315 5.82 16.47 10.67
N ALA A 316 6.91 16.99 11.24
CA ALA A 316 6.93 18.30 11.89
C ALA A 316 6.72 19.45 10.91
N VAL A 317 7.34 19.40 9.72
CA VAL A 317 7.17 20.41 8.67
C VAL A 317 5.71 20.45 8.18
N ILE A 318 5.11 19.30 7.89
CA ILE A 318 3.71 19.22 7.43
C ILE A 318 2.77 19.67 8.54
N ALA A 319 2.99 19.27 9.79
CA ALA A 319 2.19 19.74 10.92
C ALA A 319 2.24 21.27 11.05
N TYR A 320 3.41 21.88 10.86
CA TYR A 320 3.54 23.33 10.87
C TYR A 320 2.83 24.00 9.68
N LEU A 321 3.01 23.49 8.46
CA LEU A 321 2.44 24.08 7.25
C LEU A 321 0.91 23.93 7.17
N VAL A 322 0.37 22.81 7.64
CA VAL A 322 -1.04 22.45 7.45
C VAL A 322 -1.90 22.76 8.68
N ALA A 323 -1.35 22.55 9.88
CA ALA A 323 -2.07 22.75 11.14
C ALA A 323 -1.53 23.93 11.98
N GLY A 324 -0.43 24.58 11.57
CA GLY A 324 0.18 25.66 12.34
C GLY A 324 0.87 25.21 13.63
N VAL A 325 0.99 23.89 13.86
CA VAL A 325 1.53 23.31 15.09
C VAL A 325 3.03 23.12 14.97
N ARG A 326 3.80 23.70 15.89
CA ARG A 326 5.24 23.46 15.99
C ARG A 326 5.50 22.23 16.83
N ILE A 327 6.08 21.20 16.22
CA ILE A 327 6.42 19.94 16.87
C ILE A 327 7.94 19.83 16.94
N GLY A 328 8.49 19.61 18.14
CA GLY A 328 9.91 19.32 18.32
C GLY A 328 10.27 17.91 17.86
N PRO A 329 11.57 17.58 17.71
CA PRO A 329 11.98 16.22 17.37
C PRO A 329 11.53 15.24 18.44
N PHE A 330 10.86 14.16 18.02
CA PHE A 330 10.43 13.10 18.92
C PHE A 330 11.42 11.93 18.88
N TYR A 331 12.42 12.01 19.76
CA TYR A 331 13.52 11.03 19.83
C TYR A 331 13.08 9.57 19.99
N PRO A 332 12.02 9.23 20.76
CA PRO A 332 11.60 7.84 20.87
C PRO A 332 11.20 7.22 19.53
N LEU A 333 10.62 7.99 18.60
CA LEU A 333 10.37 7.50 17.23
C LEU A 333 11.68 7.25 16.50
N VAL A 334 12.62 8.20 16.52
CA VAL A 334 13.91 8.06 15.81
C VAL A 334 14.69 6.83 16.30
N ILE A 335 14.71 6.58 17.62
CA ILE A 335 15.46 5.49 18.22
C ILE A 335 14.78 4.13 18.00
N SER A 336 13.45 4.07 18.12
CA SER A 336 12.72 2.80 18.00
C SER A 336 12.44 2.40 16.54
N TYR A 337 12.46 3.34 15.60
CA TYR A 337 12.15 3.07 14.19
C TYR A 337 13.10 2.02 13.57
N PRO A 338 14.44 2.12 13.70
CA PRO A 338 15.35 1.08 13.22
C PRO A 338 15.10 -0.31 13.84
N LEU A 339 14.69 -0.37 15.12
CA LEU A 339 14.36 -1.63 15.77
C LEU A 339 13.11 -2.27 15.15
N MET A 340 12.12 -1.46 14.81
CA MET A 340 10.92 -1.95 14.13
C MET A 340 11.23 -2.38 12.69
N VAL A 341 12.06 -1.63 11.96
CA VAL A 341 12.54 -2.03 10.64
C VAL A 341 13.28 -3.38 10.71
N LEU A 342 14.15 -3.57 11.71
CA LEU A 342 14.83 -4.86 11.93
C LEU A 342 13.83 -5.99 12.17
N PHE A 343 12.82 -5.78 13.02
CA PHE A 343 11.77 -6.77 13.27
C PHE A 343 11.04 -7.16 11.97
N ILE A 344 10.66 -6.18 11.15
CA ILE A 344 9.95 -6.42 9.89
C ILE A 344 10.83 -7.15 8.88
N MET A 345 12.11 -6.80 8.79
CA MET A 345 13.06 -7.49 7.91
C MET A 345 13.25 -8.96 8.33
N LEU A 346 13.40 -9.23 9.64
CA LEU A 346 13.50 -10.59 10.17
C LEU A 346 12.21 -11.38 9.92
N TYR A 347 11.05 -10.77 10.16
CA TYR A 347 9.76 -11.36 9.84
C TYR A 347 9.65 -11.72 8.36
N SER A 348 10.04 -10.80 7.47
CA SER A 348 9.99 -10.98 6.02
C SER A 348 10.88 -12.12 5.55
N TYR A 349 12.12 -12.16 6.03
CA TYR A 349 13.04 -13.27 5.79
C TYR A 349 12.45 -14.62 6.24
N THR A 350 11.85 -14.64 7.43
CA THR A 350 11.30 -15.86 8.03
C THR A 350 10.16 -16.40 7.18
N ILE A 351 9.23 -15.54 6.78
CA ILE A 351 8.10 -15.93 5.94
C ILE A 351 8.56 -16.40 4.56
N SER A 352 9.45 -15.65 3.88
CA SER A 352 9.97 -16.05 2.58
C SER A 352 10.69 -17.40 2.63
N TYR A 353 11.52 -17.64 3.65
CA TYR A 353 12.20 -18.92 3.82
C TYR A 353 11.22 -20.08 3.99
N PHE A 354 10.25 -19.97 4.90
CA PHE A 354 9.32 -21.08 5.16
C PHE A 354 8.27 -21.31 4.07
N LEU A 355 7.95 -20.29 3.27
CA LEU A 355 7.10 -20.45 2.09
C LEU A 355 7.84 -21.22 0.99
N PHE A 356 9.11 -20.88 0.74
CA PHE A 356 9.93 -21.59 -0.24
C PHE A 356 10.11 -23.07 0.11
N GLN A 357 10.30 -23.40 1.38
CA GLN A 357 10.38 -24.80 1.86
C GLN A 357 9.09 -25.60 1.66
N ARG A 358 7.97 -24.94 1.31
CA ARG A 358 6.69 -25.58 0.98
C ARG A 358 6.37 -25.48 -0.52
N ASP A 359 7.37 -25.23 -1.36
CA ASP A 359 7.23 -25.03 -2.80
C ASP A 359 6.27 -23.87 -3.17
N ILE A 360 6.14 -22.88 -2.28
CA ILE A 360 5.39 -21.65 -2.54
C ILE A 360 6.39 -20.55 -2.86
N ASP A 361 6.32 -20.03 -4.09
CA ASP A 361 7.13 -18.91 -4.53
C ASP A 361 6.91 -17.68 -3.62
N PRO A 362 7.96 -17.22 -2.90
CA PRO A 362 7.86 -16.05 -2.04
C PRO A 362 7.47 -14.76 -2.79
N ASP A 363 7.82 -14.61 -4.06
CA ASP A 363 7.51 -13.37 -4.79
C ASP A 363 6.01 -13.25 -5.08
N SER A 364 5.35 -14.40 -5.27
CA SER A 364 3.91 -14.48 -5.57
C SER A 364 3.02 -14.31 -4.33
N VAL A 365 3.45 -14.78 -3.16
CA VAL A 365 2.61 -14.82 -1.94
C VAL A 365 3.21 -14.06 -0.76
N ALA A 366 4.53 -14.08 -0.59
CA ALA A 366 5.17 -13.47 0.58
C ALA A 366 5.08 -11.95 0.50
N ILE A 367 5.35 -11.32 -0.65
CA ILE A 367 5.35 -9.85 -0.77
C ILE A 367 3.99 -9.23 -0.38
N PRO A 368 2.85 -9.67 -0.93
CA PRO A 368 1.54 -9.15 -0.51
C PRO A 368 1.22 -9.39 0.97
N LEU A 369 1.59 -10.57 1.49
CA LEU A 369 1.36 -10.95 2.89
C LEU A 369 2.23 -10.11 3.85
N ILE A 370 3.50 -9.91 3.50
CA ILE A 370 4.46 -9.12 4.26
C ILE A 370 4.05 -7.65 4.29
N SER A 371 3.62 -7.09 3.15
CA SER A 371 3.11 -5.72 3.11
C SER A 371 1.89 -5.55 4.03
N ASN A 372 0.91 -6.45 3.92
CA ASN A 372 -0.28 -6.39 4.76
C ASN A 372 0.04 -6.54 6.26
N ASN A 373 0.94 -7.45 6.61
CA ASN A 373 1.32 -7.64 8.01
C ASN A 373 2.21 -6.50 8.53
N SER A 374 2.99 -5.87 7.65
CA SER A 374 3.71 -4.62 7.96
C SER A 374 2.76 -3.48 8.26
N ASP A 375 1.58 -3.41 7.62
CA ASP A 375 0.55 -2.44 7.99
C ASP A 375 -0.01 -2.70 9.39
N ILE A 376 -0.22 -3.97 9.76
CA ILE A 376 -0.66 -4.36 11.11
C ILE A 376 0.39 -3.97 12.16
N PHE A 377 1.63 -4.41 11.98
CA PHE A 377 2.73 -4.08 12.90
C PHE A 377 3.00 -2.58 12.94
N GLY A 378 2.93 -1.91 11.79
CA GLY A 378 3.09 -0.47 11.67
C GLY A 378 2.00 0.31 12.39
N THR A 379 0.75 -0.14 12.30
CA THR A 379 -0.37 0.47 13.04
C THR A 379 -0.16 0.33 14.55
N ILE A 380 0.23 -0.87 15.02
CA ILE A 380 0.53 -1.11 16.43
C ILE A 380 1.70 -0.25 16.90
N TYR A 381 2.76 -0.15 16.10
CA TYR A 381 3.90 0.73 16.36
C TYR A 381 3.47 2.18 16.51
N VAL A 382 2.68 2.69 15.57
CA VAL A 382 2.16 4.07 15.63
C VAL A 382 1.36 4.29 16.91
N VAL A 383 0.52 3.33 17.33
CA VAL A 383 -0.24 3.44 18.59
C VAL A 383 0.70 3.50 19.81
N ILE A 384 1.73 2.66 19.86
CA ILE A 384 2.71 2.66 20.96
C ILE A 384 3.42 4.02 21.03
N ILE A 385 3.87 4.53 19.90
CA ILE A 385 4.55 5.83 19.80
C ILE A 385 3.58 6.98 20.15
N ALA A 386 2.33 6.91 19.70
CA ALA A 386 1.31 7.91 20.03
C ALA A 386 1.06 7.95 21.54
N LYS A 387 1.03 6.80 22.19
CA LYS A 387 0.90 6.70 23.65
C LYS A 387 2.08 7.37 24.35
N MET A 388 3.31 7.07 23.92
CA MET A 388 4.51 7.73 24.47
C MET A 388 4.54 9.24 24.24
N MET A 389 3.95 9.74 23.16
CA MET A 389 3.88 11.18 22.86
C MET A 389 2.85 11.92 23.71
N VAL A 390 1.69 11.30 23.97
CA VAL A 390 0.53 11.95 24.58
C VAL A 390 0.43 11.68 26.09
N GLY A 391 1.05 10.60 26.60
CA GLY A 391 1.02 10.19 28.02
C GLY A 391 0.24 8.89 28.21
#